data_AF-A0A1F8RRU2-F1
#
_entry.id   AF-A0A1F8RRU2-F1
#
_cell.length_a   1.000
_cell.length_b   1.000
_cell.length_c   1.000
_cell.angle_alpha   90.00
_cell.angle_beta   90.00
_cell.angle_gamma   90.00
#
_symmetry.space_group_name_H-M   'P 1'
#
loop_
_entity.id
_entity.type
_entity.pdbx_description
1 polymer ?
#
loop_
_entity_poly.entity_id
_entity_poly.type
_entity_poly.pdbx_seq_one_letter_code
_entity_poly.pdbx_strand_id
1 'polypeptide(L)'
;MEHLFFWFALGSILLFVPYFLYSKHIHIFMAPLNFLLKPERKSIGQLAAINFEDESITQYGAAKLEHLEWPALVDAYACIMCNRCQDACPANATGKALSPAALEINKRYFLNQEGAALAAGKESSQGLLDFAISAEAVWACTACGACVDICPVGNEPMRDILDVRRSLVLMDSAFPDQFQTAYKGMERQGNPWNLGPEARMEWAQGLKVPTVEANPDFEILYWVGCAPATDPRARKTARAFAQVMLAAGVNFAVLGRLERCTGDSARRSGNEFLFSQLAQQNTETLNEVMGAEGPKRRIVTTCPHCLHTLKNEYPDFGGNYEVIHHTQLMAELSAAGKLKLDSKKQSNVAFHDPCYLGRHNGIFDAPRDALEYTGATITELPRNRRQSFCCGAGGAQMWKEEEHGTEHVNTNRFAEAQATGKDTLAVACPFCLIMLSDAATTAKSEMRVSDVAEIVAESLSADGTD
;
A
#
# COMPACT_ATOMS: atom_id res chain seq x y z
N MET A 1 2.92 14.62 -62.61
CA MET A 1 3.45 13.79 -61.51
C MET A 1 3.00 14.28 -60.15
N GLU A 2 3.02 15.59 -59.87
CA GLU A 2 2.60 16.16 -58.57
C GLU A 2 1.16 15.78 -58.14
N HIS A 3 0.17 15.87 -59.03
CA HIS A 3 -1.20 15.44 -58.71
C HIS A 3 -1.29 13.94 -58.37
N LEU A 4 -0.49 13.10 -59.02
CA LEU A 4 -0.45 11.66 -58.76
C LEU A 4 0.14 11.38 -57.36
N PHE A 5 1.21 12.09 -56.99
CA PHE A 5 1.78 12.00 -55.65
C PHE A 5 0.83 12.54 -54.56
N PHE A 6 0.09 13.62 -54.84
CA PHE A 6 -0.92 14.15 -53.92
C PHE A 6 -2.02 13.11 -53.63
N TRP A 7 -2.63 12.54 -54.68
CA TRP A 7 -3.69 11.54 -54.52
C TRP A 7 -3.17 10.24 -53.90
N PHE A 8 -1.93 9.84 -54.21
CA PHE A 8 -1.29 8.71 -53.55
C PHE A 8 -1.07 8.96 -52.05
N ALA A 9 -0.58 10.15 -51.68
CA ALA A 9 -0.39 10.52 -50.27
C ALA A 9 -1.72 10.59 -49.50
N LEU A 10 -2.75 11.20 -50.10
CA LEU A 10 -4.08 11.23 -49.48
C LEU A 10 -4.67 9.82 -49.36
N GLY A 11 -4.56 9.01 -50.41
CA GLY A 11 -5.02 7.62 -50.40
C GLY A 11 -4.31 6.76 -49.36
N SER A 12 -2.98 6.92 -49.20
CA SER A 12 -2.22 6.18 -48.20
C SER A 12 -2.57 6.60 -46.77
N ILE A 13 -2.81 7.90 -46.52
CA ILE A 13 -3.33 8.37 -45.22
C ILE A 13 -4.70 7.76 -44.93
N LEU A 14 -5.63 7.82 -45.89
CA LEU A 14 -6.99 7.26 -45.71
C LEU A 14 -6.97 5.74 -45.50
N LEU A 15 -6.07 5.02 -46.15
CA LEU A 15 -5.86 3.58 -45.92
C LEU A 15 -5.22 3.28 -44.56
N PHE A 16 -4.41 4.19 -44.04
CA PHE A 16 -3.74 4.03 -42.74
C PHE A 16 -4.66 4.39 -41.56
N VAL A 17 -5.66 5.26 -41.72
CA VAL A 17 -6.57 5.68 -40.64
C VAL A 17 -7.26 4.50 -39.94
N PRO A 18 -7.89 3.52 -40.63
CA PRO A 18 -8.50 2.37 -39.97
C PRO A 18 -7.51 1.53 -39.14
N TYR A 19 -6.24 1.49 -39.53
CA TYR A 19 -5.19 0.78 -38.80
C TYR A 19 -4.91 1.39 -37.42
N PHE A 20 -5.19 2.69 -37.21
CA PHE A 20 -5.03 3.29 -35.88
C PHE A 20 -5.92 2.60 -34.85
N LEU A 21 -7.18 2.33 -35.19
CA LEU A 21 -8.18 1.80 -34.26
C LEU A 21 -7.81 0.42 -33.69
N TYR A 22 -7.06 -0.39 -34.45
CA TYR A 22 -6.70 -1.75 -34.06
C TYR A 22 -5.23 -1.92 -33.66
N SER A 23 -4.42 -0.87 -33.78
CA SER A 23 -2.98 -0.92 -33.46
C SER A 23 -2.66 -0.08 -32.22
N LYS A 24 -1.39 -0.13 -31.79
CA LYS A 24 -0.89 0.70 -30.69
C LYS A 24 -1.03 2.21 -30.94
N HIS A 25 -1.30 2.65 -32.17
CA HIS A 25 -1.44 4.07 -32.49
C HIS A 25 -2.71 4.70 -31.92
N ILE A 26 -3.74 3.90 -31.58
CA ILE A 26 -4.93 4.38 -30.87
C ILE A 26 -4.60 5.11 -29.56
N HIS A 27 -3.46 4.77 -28.95
CA HIS A 27 -2.86 5.47 -27.81
C HIS A 27 -2.80 6.99 -27.98
N ILE A 28 -2.48 7.49 -29.18
CA ILE A 28 -2.34 8.94 -29.44
C ILE A 28 -3.65 9.67 -29.11
N PHE A 29 -4.79 9.02 -29.32
CA PHE A 29 -6.11 9.55 -29.01
C PHE A 29 -6.57 9.19 -27.59
N MET A 30 -6.32 7.96 -27.16
CA MET A 30 -6.84 7.46 -25.88
C MET A 30 -6.02 7.91 -24.68
N ALA A 31 -4.73 8.21 -24.82
CA ALA A 31 -3.90 8.67 -23.70
C ALA A 31 -4.35 10.02 -23.12
N PRO A 32 -4.60 11.08 -23.92
CA PRO A 32 -5.17 12.32 -23.40
C PRO A 32 -6.55 12.10 -22.76
N LEU A 33 -7.41 11.28 -23.38
CA LEU A 33 -8.73 10.97 -22.83
C LEU A 33 -8.64 10.24 -21.50
N ASN A 34 -7.75 9.25 -21.40
CA ASN A 34 -7.56 8.48 -20.17
C ASN A 34 -7.11 9.38 -19.02
N PHE A 35 -6.18 10.30 -19.29
CA PHE A 35 -5.71 11.26 -18.30
C PHE A 35 -6.81 12.24 -17.87
N LEU A 36 -7.59 12.76 -18.83
CA LEU A 36 -8.64 13.76 -18.57
C LEU A 36 -9.88 13.18 -17.87
N LEU A 37 -10.24 11.94 -18.17
CA LEU A 37 -11.44 11.29 -17.65
C LEU A 37 -11.14 10.40 -16.44
N LYS A 38 -9.89 10.38 -15.97
CA LYS A 38 -9.46 9.56 -14.85
C LYS A 38 -10.30 9.88 -13.60
N PRO A 39 -10.89 8.88 -12.92
CA PRO A 39 -11.65 9.13 -11.70
C PRO A 39 -10.78 9.78 -10.62
N GLU A 40 -11.31 10.82 -9.96
CA GLU A 40 -10.65 11.42 -8.80
C GLU A 40 -10.63 10.43 -7.63
N ARG A 41 -9.46 10.29 -7.01
CA ARG A 41 -9.24 9.41 -5.86
C ARG A 41 -8.35 10.10 -4.84
N LYS A 42 -8.53 9.76 -3.57
CA LYS A 42 -7.68 10.25 -2.46
C LYS A 42 -6.25 9.71 -2.54
N SER A 43 -6.08 8.54 -3.14
CA SER A 43 -4.79 7.87 -3.31
C SER A 43 -4.85 6.87 -4.48
N ILE A 44 -3.71 6.58 -5.11
CA ILE A 44 -3.57 5.52 -6.12
C ILE A 44 -3.93 4.13 -5.60
N GLY A 45 -3.93 3.92 -4.28
CA GLY A 45 -4.29 2.65 -3.65
C GLY A 45 -5.70 2.64 -3.05
N GLN A 46 -6.49 3.70 -3.24
CA GLN A 46 -7.88 3.71 -2.77
C GLN A 46 -8.70 2.74 -3.62
N LEU A 47 -9.42 1.85 -2.97
CA LEU A 47 -10.47 1.05 -3.60
C LEU A 47 -11.84 1.58 -3.18
N ALA A 48 -12.80 1.59 -4.11
CA ALA A 48 -14.19 1.91 -3.79
C ALA A 48 -14.79 0.83 -2.88
N ALA A 49 -15.62 1.23 -1.93
CA ALA A 49 -16.43 0.32 -1.12
C ALA A 49 -17.46 -0.42 -2.00
N ILE A 50 -17.77 -1.66 -1.62
CA ILE A 50 -18.83 -2.45 -2.23
C ILE A 50 -20.05 -2.36 -1.33
N ASN A 51 -21.21 -2.02 -1.91
CA ASN A 51 -22.47 -2.07 -1.19
C ASN A 51 -23.03 -3.50 -1.21
N PHE A 52 -22.74 -4.28 -0.17
CA PHE A 52 -23.23 -5.66 -0.05
C PHE A 52 -24.75 -5.76 0.17
N GLU A 53 -25.44 -4.64 0.46
CA GLU A 53 -26.90 -4.60 0.60
C GLU A 53 -27.60 -4.36 -0.74
N ASP A 54 -26.86 -4.04 -1.81
CA ASP A 54 -27.40 -3.84 -3.13
C ASP A 54 -27.63 -5.19 -3.84
N GLU A 55 -28.88 -5.66 -3.81
CA GLU A 55 -29.30 -6.91 -4.45
C GLU A 55 -29.15 -6.90 -5.98
N SER A 56 -28.90 -5.74 -6.61
CA SER A 56 -28.63 -5.66 -8.05
C SER A 56 -27.21 -6.09 -8.42
N ILE A 57 -26.29 -6.17 -7.44
CA ILE A 57 -24.92 -6.61 -7.67
C ILE A 57 -24.88 -8.14 -7.75
N THR A 58 -24.73 -8.67 -8.96
CA THR A 58 -24.60 -10.12 -9.21
C THR A 58 -23.15 -10.59 -9.29
N GLN A 59 -22.19 -9.67 -9.30
CA GLN A 59 -20.77 -9.94 -9.48
C GLN A 59 -19.94 -8.97 -8.62
N TYR A 60 -19.08 -9.53 -7.77
CA TYR A 60 -18.09 -8.75 -7.00
C TYR A 60 -16.72 -8.84 -7.67
N GLY A 61 -16.07 -7.71 -7.94
CA GLY A 61 -14.80 -7.68 -8.68
C GLY A 61 -14.95 -8.13 -10.14
N ALA A 62 -13.86 -8.55 -10.78
CA ALA A 62 -13.82 -8.85 -12.20
C ALA A 62 -13.30 -10.24 -12.56
N ALA A 63 -14.21 -11.14 -12.96
CA ALA A 63 -13.87 -12.39 -13.67
C ALA A 63 -13.71 -12.22 -15.20
N LYS A 64 -14.42 -11.27 -15.80
CA LYS A 64 -14.49 -11.00 -17.25
C LYS A 64 -14.26 -9.52 -17.56
N LEU A 65 -14.11 -9.18 -18.84
CA LEU A 65 -13.85 -7.79 -19.27
C LEU A 65 -14.99 -6.83 -18.92
N GLU A 66 -16.23 -7.25 -19.15
CA GLU A 66 -17.44 -6.47 -18.87
C GLU A 66 -17.67 -6.21 -17.36
N HIS A 67 -16.95 -6.91 -16.48
CA HIS A 67 -16.97 -6.67 -15.04
C HIS A 67 -15.99 -5.57 -14.60
N LEU A 68 -15.04 -5.18 -15.46
CA LEU A 68 -14.12 -4.08 -15.16
C LEU A 68 -14.82 -2.73 -15.31
N GLU A 69 -14.46 -1.77 -14.46
CA GLU A 69 -14.91 -0.39 -14.62
C GLU A 69 -14.42 0.17 -15.98
N TRP A 70 -15.22 1.05 -16.60
CA TRP A 70 -14.90 1.62 -17.91
C TRP A 70 -13.48 2.22 -18.04
N PRO A 71 -12.84 2.85 -17.02
CA PRO A 71 -11.48 3.36 -17.14
C PRO A 71 -10.46 2.25 -17.41
N ALA A 72 -10.65 1.05 -16.83
CA ALA A 72 -9.77 -0.09 -17.05
C ALA A 72 -9.83 -0.62 -18.50
N LEU A 73 -10.96 -0.41 -19.20
CA LEU A 73 -11.08 -0.69 -20.63
C LEU A 73 -10.34 0.36 -21.48
N VAL A 74 -10.39 1.63 -21.05
CA VAL A 74 -9.67 2.73 -21.72
C VAL A 74 -8.16 2.59 -21.54
N ASP A 75 -7.69 2.16 -20.36
CA ASP A 75 -6.28 1.89 -20.07
C ASP A 75 -5.63 0.99 -21.14
N ALA A 76 -6.34 -0.06 -21.59
CA ALA A 76 -5.85 -0.98 -22.59
C ALA A 76 -5.52 -0.27 -23.93
N TYR A 77 -6.39 0.65 -24.35
CA TYR A 77 -6.18 1.46 -25.55
C TYR A 77 -5.21 2.62 -25.32
N ALA A 78 -5.16 3.16 -24.11
CA ALA A 78 -4.18 4.16 -23.70
C ALA A 78 -2.79 3.57 -23.47
N CYS A 79 -2.57 2.25 -23.53
CA CYS A 79 -1.24 1.66 -23.40
C CYS A 79 -0.44 1.74 -24.72
N ILE A 80 0.75 2.36 -24.72
CA ILE A 80 1.66 2.36 -25.90
C ILE A 80 2.60 1.14 -25.97
N MET A 81 2.54 0.23 -25.00
CA MET A 81 3.45 -0.93 -24.88
C MET A 81 4.93 -0.55 -24.62
N CYS A 82 5.18 0.47 -23.78
CA CYS A 82 6.54 0.91 -23.47
C CYS A 82 7.24 0.11 -22.35
N ASN A 83 6.54 -0.83 -21.71
CA ASN A 83 7.02 -1.70 -20.63
C ASN A 83 7.51 -1.03 -19.34
N ARG A 84 7.41 0.30 -19.19
CA ARG A 84 7.81 0.99 -17.95
C ARG A 84 7.18 0.41 -16.67
N CYS A 85 5.90 0.06 -16.73
CA CYS A 85 5.18 -0.54 -15.61
C CYS A 85 5.64 -1.98 -15.29
N GLN A 86 6.16 -2.71 -16.29
CA GLN A 86 6.80 -4.01 -16.10
C GLN A 86 8.18 -3.84 -15.46
N ASP A 87 9.00 -2.92 -15.97
CA ASP A 87 10.36 -2.69 -15.47
C ASP A 87 10.36 -2.16 -14.02
N ALA A 88 9.34 -1.38 -13.65
CA ALA A 88 9.14 -0.91 -12.28
C ALA A 88 8.52 -1.97 -11.34
N CYS A 89 8.00 -3.08 -11.87
CA CYS A 89 7.29 -4.07 -11.06
C CYS A 89 8.28 -4.93 -10.26
N PRO A 90 8.17 -4.99 -8.92
CA PRO A 90 9.07 -5.80 -8.09
C PRO A 90 8.93 -7.29 -8.34
N ALA A 91 7.71 -7.76 -8.65
CA ALA A 91 7.48 -9.16 -8.98
C ALA A 91 8.17 -9.55 -10.29
N ASN A 92 8.00 -8.75 -11.35
CA ASN A 92 8.69 -8.96 -12.62
C ASN A 92 10.21 -8.91 -12.47
N ALA A 93 10.73 -7.90 -11.76
CA ALA A 93 12.17 -7.71 -11.55
C ALA A 93 12.84 -8.88 -10.82
N THR A 94 12.06 -9.68 -10.07
CA THR A 94 12.53 -10.87 -9.36
C THR A 94 12.13 -12.18 -10.05
N GLY A 95 11.79 -12.12 -11.34
CA GLY A 95 11.58 -13.29 -12.19
C GLY A 95 10.22 -13.95 -12.09
N LYS A 96 9.23 -13.31 -11.45
CA LYS A 96 7.86 -13.84 -11.35
C LYS A 96 7.05 -13.57 -12.60
N ALA A 97 5.97 -14.32 -12.77
CA ALA A 97 5.08 -14.23 -13.94
C ALA A 97 4.37 -12.87 -14.14
N LEU A 98 4.30 -12.01 -13.12
CA LEU A 98 3.52 -10.77 -13.18
C LEU A 98 4.17 -9.71 -14.09
N SER A 99 3.52 -9.40 -15.21
CA SER A 99 3.78 -8.20 -16.01
C SER A 99 2.53 -7.31 -16.10
N PRO A 100 2.52 -6.13 -15.46
CA PRO A 100 1.45 -5.15 -15.62
C PRO A 100 1.32 -4.63 -17.07
N ALA A 101 2.41 -4.64 -17.84
CA ALA A 101 2.37 -4.26 -19.25
C ALA A 101 1.64 -5.32 -20.08
N ALA A 102 1.93 -6.60 -19.84
CA ALA A 102 1.28 -7.71 -20.53
C ALA A 102 -0.24 -7.71 -20.29
N LEU A 103 -0.69 -7.44 -19.06
CA LEU A 103 -2.11 -7.31 -18.74
C LEU A 103 -2.82 -6.29 -19.66
N GLU A 104 -2.30 -5.06 -19.76
CA GLU A 104 -2.88 -4.03 -20.62
C GLU A 104 -2.84 -4.37 -22.11
N ILE A 105 -1.73 -4.98 -22.55
CA ILE A 105 -1.53 -5.40 -23.94
C ILE A 105 -2.54 -6.49 -24.32
N ASN A 106 -2.70 -7.49 -23.46
CA ASN A 106 -3.59 -8.63 -23.67
C ASN A 106 -5.05 -8.17 -23.69
N LYS A 107 -5.45 -7.31 -22.74
CA LYS A 107 -6.77 -6.65 -22.77
C LYS A 107 -7.04 -5.98 -24.11
N ARG A 108 -6.12 -5.19 -24.65
CA ARG A 108 -6.34 -4.50 -25.94
C ARG A 108 -6.50 -5.48 -27.09
N TYR A 109 -5.64 -6.50 -27.18
CA TYR A 109 -5.76 -7.47 -28.26
C TYR A 109 -7.09 -8.24 -28.21
N PHE A 110 -7.55 -8.57 -27.02
CA PHE A 110 -8.83 -9.24 -26.84
C PHE A 110 -10.01 -8.30 -27.13
N LEU A 111 -9.97 -7.05 -26.66
CA LEU A 111 -10.97 -6.02 -26.99
C LEU A 111 -11.05 -5.75 -28.51
N ASN A 112 -9.92 -5.79 -29.23
CA ASN A 112 -9.93 -5.67 -30.69
C ASN A 112 -10.62 -6.86 -31.39
N GLN A 113 -10.60 -8.04 -30.78
CA GLN A 113 -11.26 -9.25 -31.31
C GLN A 113 -12.75 -9.29 -30.96
N GLU A 114 -13.10 -8.95 -29.71
CA GLU A 114 -14.47 -9.13 -29.20
C GLU A 114 -15.26 -7.84 -29.03
N GLY A 115 -14.66 -6.68 -29.28
CA GLY A 115 -15.26 -5.37 -29.01
C GLY A 115 -16.61 -5.17 -29.68
N ALA A 116 -16.82 -5.72 -30.89
CA ALA A 116 -18.11 -5.67 -31.58
C ALA A 116 -19.20 -6.50 -30.88
N ALA A 117 -18.83 -7.65 -30.30
CA ALA A 117 -19.76 -8.49 -29.54
C ALA A 117 -20.10 -7.84 -28.19
N LEU A 118 -19.09 -7.33 -27.48
CA LEU A 118 -19.26 -6.60 -26.21
C LEU A 118 -20.13 -5.36 -26.40
N ALA A 119 -19.90 -4.58 -27.47
CA ALA A 119 -20.73 -3.41 -27.81
C ALA A 119 -22.19 -3.77 -28.14
N ALA A 120 -22.46 -5.01 -28.56
CA ALA A 120 -23.80 -5.52 -28.78
C ALA A 120 -24.44 -6.11 -27.50
N GLY A 121 -23.81 -5.96 -26.34
CA GLY A 121 -24.29 -6.47 -25.05
C GLY A 121 -24.07 -7.97 -24.86
N LYS A 122 -23.17 -8.59 -25.62
CA LYS A 122 -22.76 -9.99 -25.40
C LYS A 122 -21.63 -10.04 -24.38
N GLU A 123 -21.56 -11.13 -23.63
CA GLU A 123 -20.45 -11.41 -22.72
C GLU A 123 -19.16 -11.78 -23.47
N SER A 124 -18.01 -11.60 -22.81
CA SER A 124 -16.73 -12.07 -23.35
C SER A 124 -16.69 -13.61 -23.44
N SER A 125 -15.99 -14.13 -24.45
CA SER A 125 -15.88 -15.59 -24.65
C SER A 125 -14.97 -16.29 -23.63
N GLN A 126 -14.09 -15.53 -22.97
CA GLN A 126 -13.08 -15.99 -22.03
C GLN A 126 -13.03 -15.09 -20.79
N GLY A 127 -12.59 -15.66 -19.66
CA GLY A 127 -12.32 -14.91 -18.45
C GLY A 127 -10.96 -14.20 -18.48
N LEU A 128 -10.76 -13.22 -17.60
CA LEU A 128 -9.49 -12.49 -17.49
C LEU A 128 -8.31 -13.42 -17.17
N LEU A 129 -8.54 -14.52 -16.46
CA LEU A 129 -7.49 -15.50 -16.15
C LEU A 129 -7.05 -16.35 -17.34
N ASP A 130 -7.86 -16.44 -18.39
CA ASP A 130 -7.57 -17.29 -19.55
C ASP A 130 -6.66 -16.58 -20.55
N PHE A 131 -6.84 -15.27 -20.74
CA PHE A 131 -6.13 -14.51 -21.77
C PHE A 131 -5.32 -13.31 -21.23
N ALA A 132 -5.73 -12.69 -20.13
CA ALA A 132 -5.19 -11.41 -19.71
C ALA A 132 -4.01 -11.56 -18.74
N ILE A 133 -4.18 -12.38 -17.70
CA ILE A 133 -3.21 -12.56 -16.62
C ILE A 133 -3.35 -13.95 -15.97
N SER A 134 -2.25 -14.62 -15.61
CA SER A 134 -2.32 -15.91 -14.91
C SER A 134 -2.69 -15.75 -13.44
N ALA A 135 -3.26 -16.79 -12.82
CA ALA A 135 -3.53 -16.80 -11.37
C ALA A 135 -2.26 -16.55 -10.53
N GLU A 136 -1.12 -17.11 -10.93
CA GLU A 136 0.17 -16.86 -10.29
C GLU A 136 0.55 -15.36 -10.35
N ALA A 137 0.40 -14.73 -11.52
CA ALA A 137 0.69 -13.30 -11.67
C ALA A 137 -0.25 -12.42 -10.82
N VAL A 138 -1.53 -12.80 -10.71
CA VAL A 138 -2.49 -12.11 -9.82
C VAL A 138 -2.01 -12.15 -8.38
N TRP A 139 -1.57 -13.30 -7.89
CA TRP A 139 -1.13 -13.46 -6.50
C TRP A 139 0.28 -12.93 -6.23
N ALA A 140 1.13 -12.75 -7.26
CA ALA A 140 2.43 -12.08 -7.14
C ALA A 140 2.37 -10.56 -6.95
N CYS A 141 1.22 -9.93 -7.16
CA CYS A 141 1.08 -8.48 -7.01
C CYS A 141 1.20 -8.05 -5.54
N THR A 142 2.15 -7.16 -5.26
CA THR A 142 2.35 -6.59 -3.91
C THR A 142 1.49 -5.36 -3.62
N ALA A 143 0.63 -4.96 -4.55
CA ALA A 143 -0.20 -3.76 -4.48
C ALA A 143 0.57 -2.48 -4.07
N CYS A 144 1.84 -2.37 -4.47
CA CYS A 144 2.71 -1.25 -4.09
C CYS A 144 2.54 0.00 -4.97
N GLY A 145 1.77 -0.09 -6.06
CA GLY A 145 1.48 1.02 -6.96
C GLY A 145 2.60 1.44 -7.91
N ALA A 146 3.74 0.74 -7.98
CA ALA A 146 4.86 1.13 -8.84
C ALA A 146 4.47 1.24 -10.32
N CYS A 147 3.67 0.29 -10.81
CA CYS A 147 3.15 0.29 -12.17
C CYS A 147 2.20 1.47 -12.47
N VAL A 148 1.48 1.96 -11.47
CA VAL A 148 0.53 3.07 -11.59
C VAL A 148 1.26 4.41 -11.59
N ASP A 149 2.20 4.61 -10.65
CA ASP A 149 2.95 5.87 -10.52
C ASP A 149 3.90 6.12 -11.71
N ILE A 150 4.48 5.06 -12.30
CA ILE A 150 5.40 5.20 -13.44
C ILE A 150 4.69 5.43 -14.79
N CYS A 151 3.37 5.22 -14.86
CA CYS A 151 2.64 5.26 -16.12
C CYS A 151 2.40 6.72 -16.56
N PRO A 152 2.95 7.17 -17.71
CA PRO A 152 2.82 8.56 -18.15
C PRO A 152 1.41 8.92 -18.64
N VAL A 153 0.57 7.92 -18.85
CA VAL A 153 -0.78 8.06 -19.42
C VAL A 153 -1.86 7.56 -18.48
N GLY A 154 -1.50 7.37 -17.22
CA GLY A 154 -2.47 7.19 -16.14
C GLY A 154 -3.00 5.77 -15.95
N ASN A 155 -2.56 4.76 -16.72
CA ASN A 155 -3.05 3.38 -16.55
C ASN A 155 -2.87 2.83 -15.14
N GLU A 156 -3.84 2.03 -14.70
CA GLU A 156 -3.93 1.52 -13.33
C GLU A 156 -4.00 -0.02 -13.26
N PRO A 157 -3.07 -0.78 -13.89
CA PRO A 157 -3.15 -2.25 -13.94
C PRO A 157 -3.17 -2.94 -12.57
N MET A 158 -2.69 -2.25 -11.52
CA MET A 158 -2.83 -2.74 -10.13
C MET A 158 -4.30 -2.89 -9.72
N ARG A 159 -5.17 -1.95 -10.14
CA ARG A 159 -6.60 -1.94 -9.78
C ARG A 159 -7.29 -3.15 -10.38
N ASP A 160 -7.07 -3.42 -11.66
CA ASP A 160 -7.57 -4.60 -12.36
C ASP A 160 -7.20 -5.89 -11.64
N ILE A 161 -5.94 -6.02 -11.20
CA ILE A 161 -5.48 -7.20 -10.45
C ILE A 161 -6.23 -7.32 -9.12
N LEU A 162 -6.48 -6.21 -8.42
CA LEU A 162 -7.23 -6.21 -7.16
C LEU A 162 -8.71 -6.54 -7.39
N ASP A 163 -9.31 -6.12 -8.50
CA ASP A 163 -10.67 -6.49 -8.87
C ASP A 163 -10.77 -7.96 -9.30
N VAL A 164 -9.75 -8.51 -9.97
CA VAL A 164 -9.66 -9.96 -10.22
C VAL A 164 -9.59 -10.74 -8.90
N ARG A 165 -8.77 -10.28 -7.94
CA ARG A 165 -8.70 -10.89 -6.60
C ARG A 165 -10.05 -10.84 -5.86
N ARG A 166 -10.78 -9.73 -5.95
CA ARG A 166 -12.13 -9.61 -5.37
C ARG A 166 -13.07 -10.68 -5.94
N SER A 167 -13.07 -10.89 -7.26
CA SER A 167 -13.87 -11.96 -7.87
C SER A 167 -13.45 -13.33 -7.36
N LEU A 168 -12.15 -13.63 -7.39
CA LEU A 168 -11.64 -14.93 -6.95
C LEU A 168 -12.02 -15.23 -5.50
N VAL A 169 -11.90 -14.26 -4.60
CA VAL A 169 -12.22 -14.46 -3.18
C VAL A 169 -13.73 -14.53 -2.92
N LEU A 170 -14.51 -13.59 -3.47
CA LEU A 170 -15.91 -13.41 -3.09
C LEU A 170 -16.87 -14.28 -3.91
N MET A 171 -16.52 -14.59 -5.16
CA MET A 171 -17.35 -15.39 -6.05
C MET A 171 -16.89 -16.86 -6.07
N ASP A 172 -15.59 -17.08 -6.20
CA ASP A 172 -15.06 -18.42 -6.47
C ASP A 172 -14.50 -19.11 -5.22
N SER A 173 -14.38 -18.39 -4.10
CA SER A 173 -13.67 -18.85 -2.89
C SER A 173 -12.25 -19.35 -3.18
N ALA A 174 -11.60 -18.78 -4.20
CA ALA A 174 -10.28 -19.16 -4.69
C ALA A 174 -9.22 -18.14 -4.19
N PHE A 175 -8.34 -18.60 -3.32
CA PHE A 175 -7.22 -17.80 -2.81
C PHE A 175 -6.13 -18.71 -2.24
N PRO A 176 -4.89 -18.23 -2.05
CA PRO A 176 -3.82 -19.01 -1.43
C PRO A 176 -4.22 -19.54 -0.05
N ASP A 177 -4.04 -20.83 0.19
CA ASP A 177 -4.46 -21.50 1.43
C ASP A 177 -3.86 -20.87 2.69
N GLN A 178 -2.65 -20.32 2.60
CA GLN A 178 -1.99 -19.67 3.73
C GLN A 178 -2.79 -18.45 4.26
N PHE A 179 -3.63 -17.82 3.44
CA PHE A 179 -4.48 -16.70 3.88
C PHE A 179 -5.57 -17.11 4.87
N GLN A 180 -5.96 -18.40 4.91
CA GLN A 180 -7.03 -18.87 5.80
C GLN A 180 -6.74 -18.55 7.27
N THR A 181 -5.48 -18.66 7.71
CA THR A 181 -5.08 -18.38 9.09
C THR A 181 -5.23 -16.88 9.41
N ALA A 182 -4.84 -16.00 8.50
CA ALA A 182 -4.99 -14.56 8.66
C ALA A 182 -6.46 -14.13 8.64
N TYR A 183 -7.28 -14.69 7.74
CA TYR A 183 -8.72 -14.44 7.69
C TYR A 183 -9.43 -14.86 8.97
N LYS A 184 -9.21 -16.10 9.44
CA LYS A 184 -9.80 -16.60 10.69
C LYS A 184 -9.39 -15.74 11.89
N GLY A 185 -8.15 -15.29 11.94
CA GLY A 185 -7.67 -14.39 12.99
C GLY A 185 -8.37 -13.03 12.96
N MET A 186 -8.49 -12.43 11.78
CA MET A 186 -9.18 -11.16 11.61
C MET A 186 -10.67 -11.26 11.97
N GLU A 187 -11.34 -12.34 11.57
CA GLU A 187 -12.76 -12.57 11.85
C GLU A 187 -13.02 -12.83 13.35
N ARG A 188 -12.22 -13.70 13.98
CA ARG A 188 -12.48 -14.19 15.34
C ARG A 188 -11.81 -13.36 16.44
N GLN A 189 -10.60 -12.87 16.16
CA GLN A 189 -9.76 -12.18 17.14
C GLN A 189 -9.55 -10.70 16.80
N GLY A 190 -10.09 -10.22 15.67
CA GLY A 190 -9.89 -8.86 15.21
C GLY A 190 -8.46 -8.57 14.71
N ASN A 191 -7.59 -9.57 14.53
CA ASN A 191 -6.23 -9.38 14.02
C ASN A 191 -5.67 -10.61 13.30
N PRO A 192 -4.82 -10.44 12.27
CA PRO A 192 -4.33 -11.55 11.46
C PRO A 192 -3.30 -12.45 12.18
N TRP A 193 -2.78 -12.06 13.34
CA TRP A 193 -1.87 -12.86 14.18
C TRP A 193 -2.60 -13.80 15.16
N ASN A 194 -3.93 -13.83 15.14
CA ASN A 194 -4.75 -14.70 16.01
C ASN A 194 -4.51 -14.51 17.52
N LEU A 195 -4.03 -13.33 17.96
CA LEU A 195 -3.86 -13.03 19.38
C LEU A 195 -5.17 -12.56 20.00
N GLY A 196 -5.47 -13.00 21.23
CA GLY A 196 -6.65 -12.55 21.95
C GLY A 196 -6.60 -11.05 22.32
N PRO A 197 -7.75 -10.38 22.52
CA PRO A 197 -7.80 -8.94 22.85
C PRO A 197 -7.03 -8.54 24.11
N GLU A 198 -6.93 -9.43 25.10
CA GLU A 198 -6.19 -9.16 26.35
C GLU A 198 -4.66 -9.05 26.11
N ALA A 199 -4.13 -9.79 25.13
CA ALA A 199 -2.71 -9.76 24.80
C ALA A 199 -2.28 -8.49 24.05
N ARG A 200 -3.24 -7.69 23.56
CA ARG A 200 -2.96 -6.51 22.72
C ARG A 200 -2.24 -5.38 23.47
N MET A 201 -2.29 -5.37 24.80
CA MET A 201 -1.60 -4.37 25.64
C MET A 201 -0.26 -4.87 26.20
N GLU A 202 0.17 -6.09 25.89
CA GLU A 202 1.46 -6.64 26.35
C GLU A 202 2.64 -5.76 25.95
N TRP A 203 2.61 -5.15 24.76
CA TRP A 203 3.67 -4.26 24.28
C TRP A 203 3.86 -3.05 25.19
N ALA A 204 2.84 -2.61 25.95
CA ALA A 204 2.88 -1.43 26.79
C ALA A 204 3.37 -1.71 28.22
N GLN A 205 3.65 -2.97 28.58
CA GLN A 205 4.07 -3.34 29.94
C GLN A 205 5.30 -2.53 30.40
N GLY A 206 5.21 -1.93 31.59
CA GLY A 206 6.27 -1.07 32.13
C GLY A 206 6.34 0.33 31.53
N LEU A 207 5.38 0.74 30.68
CA LEU A 207 5.24 2.10 30.18
C LEU A 207 3.91 2.71 30.66
N LYS A 208 3.88 4.02 30.89
CA LYS A 208 2.66 4.77 31.28
C LYS A 208 1.81 5.08 30.03
N VAL A 209 1.20 4.06 29.44
CA VAL A 209 0.36 4.23 28.23
C VAL A 209 -1.12 4.20 28.63
N PRO A 210 -1.82 5.36 28.67
CA PRO A 210 -3.22 5.39 29.07
C PRO A 210 -4.14 4.88 27.94
N THR A 211 -5.24 4.24 28.32
CA THR A 211 -6.33 3.93 27.40
C THR A 211 -7.26 5.14 27.24
N VAL A 212 -8.10 5.14 26.21
CA VAL A 212 -9.15 6.17 26.03
C VAL A 212 -10.12 6.26 27.22
N GLU A 213 -10.32 5.15 27.95
CA GLU A 213 -11.10 5.10 29.19
C GLU A 213 -10.37 5.81 30.35
N ALA A 214 -9.05 5.63 30.45
CA ALA A 214 -8.23 6.19 31.52
C ALA A 214 -7.85 7.67 31.29
N ASN A 215 -7.82 8.10 30.03
CA ASN A 215 -7.52 9.47 29.63
C ASN A 215 -8.56 9.91 28.59
N PRO A 216 -9.76 10.35 28.99
CA PRO A 216 -10.80 10.78 28.07
C PRO A 216 -10.51 12.13 27.39
N ASP A 217 -9.57 12.92 27.93
CA ASP A 217 -9.19 14.25 27.44
C ASP A 217 -7.97 14.21 26.50
N PHE A 218 -7.65 13.05 25.94
CA PHE A 218 -6.53 12.88 25.03
C PHE A 218 -6.63 13.80 23.78
N GLU A 219 -5.48 14.23 23.28
CA GLU A 219 -5.36 15.02 22.04
C GLU A 219 -4.96 14.14 20.85
N ILE A 220 -4.17 13.09 21.13
CA ILE A 220 -3.66 12.13 20.13
C ILE A 220 -4.18 10.73 20.45
N LEU A 221 -4.84 10.11 19.47
CA LEU A 221 -5.09 8.66 19.51
C LEU A 221 -3.93 7.94 18.83
N TYR A 222 -3.14 7.18 19.59
CA TYR A 222 -2.16 6.28 18.99
C TYR A 222 -2.85 4.99 18.55
N TRP A 223 -3.10 4.88 17.24
CA TRP A 223 -3.53 3.64 16.59
C TRP A 223 -2.33 2.70 16.45
N VAL A 224 -2.28 1.69 17.32
CA VAL A 224 -1.12 0.79 17.45
C VAL A 224 -0.99 -0.12 16.23
N GLY A 225 -2.12 -0.59 15.69
CA GLY A 225 -2.20 -1.58 14.62
C GLY A 225 -1.91 -3.00 15.11
N CYS A 226 -1.89 -3.95 14.17
CA CYS A 226 -1.69 -5.36 14.50
C CYS A 226 -0.21 -5.68 14.78
N ALA A 227 0.67 -5.53 13.78
CA ALA A 227 2.07 -5.94 13.93
C ALA A 227 2.75 -5.30 15.16
N PRO A 228 2.63 -3.98 15.44
CA PRO A 228 3.26 -3.40 16.63
C PRO A 228 2.65 -3.88 17.96
N ALA A 229 1.43 -4.42 17.97
CA ALA A 229 0.83 -5.03 19.15
C ALA A 229 1.19 -6.52 19.29
N THR A 230 1.45 -7.23 18.19
CA THR A 230 1.50 -8.70 18.18
C THR A 230 2.86 -9.30 17.84
N ASP A 231 3.61 -8.70 16.91
CA ASP A 231 4.89 -9.22 16.43
C ASP A 231 6.06 -8.78 17.35
N PRO A 232 6.92 -9.69 17.83
CA PRO A 232 8.01 -9.35 18.76
C PRO A 232 8.97 -8.27 18.25
N ARG A 233 9.25 -8.21 16.94
CA ARG A 233 10.16 -7.20 16.37
C ARG A 233 9.45 -5.85 16.29
N ALA A 234 8.22 -5.80 15.79
CA ALA A 234 7.44 -4.58 15.66
C ALA A 234 6.94 -4.03 17.00
N ARG A 235 6.81 -4.85 18.06
CA ARG A 235 6.52 -4.40 19.43
C ARG A 235 7.55 -3.40 19.94
N LYS A 236 8.82 -3.53 19.54
CA LYS A 236 9.87 -2.55 19.89
C LYS A 236 9.58 -1.17 19.32
N THR A 237 9.03 -1.10 18.11
CA THR A 237 8.61 0.16 17.48
C THR A 237 7.48 0.84 18.25
N ALA A 238 6.45 0.10 18.69
CA ALA A 238 5.37 0.67 19.49
C ALA A 238 5.88 1.23 20.83
N ARG A 239 6.78 0.48 21.49
CA ARG A 239 7.42 0.92 22.74
C ARG A 239 8.27 2.17 22.55
N ALA A 240 9.12 2.19 21.52
CA ALA A 240 9.97 3.33 21.21
C ALA A 240 9.12 4.57 20.91
N PHE A 241 8.08 4.43 20.10
CA PHE A 241 7.20 5.56 19.79
C PHE A 241 6.44 6.07 21.02
N ALA A 242 5.95 5.18 21.89
CA ALA A 242 5.35 5.58 23.16
C ALA A 242 6.35 6.32 24.07
N GLN A 243 7.60 5.89 24.13
CA GLN A 243 8.66 6.59 24.88
C GLN A 243 8.90 8.00 24.32
N VAL A 244 8.93 8.16 23.00
CA VAL A 244 9.07 9.48 22.35
C VAL A 244 7.90 10.39 22.70
N MET A 245 6.66 9.87 22.66
CA MET A 245 5.47 10.65 23.05
C MET A 245 5.49 11.05 24.53
N LEU A 246 5.89 10.13 25.42
CA LEU A 246 6.03 10.41 26.85
C LEU A 246 7.09 11.47 27.14
N ALA A 247 8.28 11.34 26.53
CA ALA A 247 9.38 12.29 26.66
C ALA A 247 9.01 13.70 26.17
N ALA A 248 8.19 13.80 25.13
CA ALA A 248 7.68 15.07 24.61
C ALA A 248 6.47 15.63 25.37
N GLY A 249 5.96 14.93 26.39
CA GLY A 249 4.77 15.32 27.13
C GLY A 249 3.50 15.36 26.28
N VAL A 250 3.38 14.46 25.29
CA VAL A 250 2.18 14.37 24.43
C VAL A 250 1.02 13.81 25.26
N ASN A 251 -0.13 14.49 25.21
CA ASN A 251 -1.37 13.98 25.79
C ASN A 251 -2.01 12.97 24.81
N PHE A 252 -1.63 11.69 24.93
CA PHE A 252 -2.14 10.63 24.05
C PHE A 252 -2.94 9.56 24.80
N ALA A 253 -3.67 8.75 24.06
CA ALA A 253 -4.30 7.52 24.53
C ALA A 253 -4.24 6.43 23.46
N VAL A 254 -4.49 5.17 23.86
CA VAL A 254 -4.68 4.02 22.95
C VAL A 254 -6.07 3.40 23.14
N LEU A 255 -6.58 2.74 22.11
CA LEU A 255 -7.84 1.99 22.19
C LEU A 255 -7.74 0.71 23.04
N GLY A 256 -6.52 0.19 23.25
CA GLY A 256 -6.31 -1.08 23.95
C GLY A 256 -7.07 -2.23 23.29
N ARG A 257 -7.90 -2.92 24.07
CA ARG A 257 -8.73 -4.07 23.63
C ARG A 257 -9.81 -3.73 22.60
N LEU A 258 -10.17 -2.44 22.44
CA LEU A 258 -11.20 -2.00 21.51
C LEU A 258 -10.68 -1.95 20.06
N GLU A 259 -9.37 -1.84 19.85
CA GLU A 259 -8.81 -1.74 18.49
C GLU A 259 -8.85 -3.09 17.77
N ARG A 260 -9.29 -3.06 16.52
CA ARG A 260 -9.21 -4.19 15.60
C ARG A 260 -8.32 -3.84 14.42
N CYS A 261 -7.96 -4.84 13.63
CA CYS A 261 -7.23 -4.68 12.37
C CYS A 261 -7.94 -3.66 11.48
N THR A 262 -7.19 -2.83 10.76
CA THR A 262 -7.80 -1.89 9.81
C THR A 262 -8.47 -2.61 8.64
N GLY A 263 -8.11 -3.88 8.41
CA GLY A 263 -8.61 -4.71 7.33
C GLY A 263 -7.80 -4.60 6.03
N ASP A 264 -6.68 -3.86 6.00
CA ASP A 264 -5.89 -3.65 4.77
C ASP A 264 -5.52 -4.98 4.08
N SER A 265 -5.02 -5.97 4.83
CA SER A 265 -4.67 -7.27 4.24
C SER A 265 -5.88 -8.00 3.65
N ALA A 266 -7.04 -7.99 4.33
CA ALA A 266 -8.27 -8.57 3.80
C ALA A 266 -8.71 -7.85 2.52
N ARG A 267 -8.61 -6.52 2.50
CA ARG A 267 -8.98 -5.71 1.35
C ARG A 267 -8.09 -5.98 0.14
N ARG A 268 -6.76 -5.98 0.31
CA ARG A 268 -5.81 -6.20 -0.80
C ARG A 268 -5.75 -7.65 -1.29
N SER A 269 -6.19 -8.61 -0.49
CA SER A 269 -6.34 -9.98 -0.95
C SER A 269 -7.67 -10.23 -1.66
N GLY A 270 -8.65 -9.31 -1.58
CA GLY A 270 -9.96 -9.40 -2.23
C GLY A 270 -11.12 -9.76 -1.30
N ASN A 271 -10.88 -9.98 -0.01
CA ASN A 271 -11.92 -10.26 0.99
C ASN A 271 -12.60 -8.97 1.48
N GLU A 272 -13.39 -8.35 0.59
CA GLU A 272 -14.07 -7.08 0.87
C GLU A 272 -15.18 -7.19 1.93
N PHE A 273 -15.78 -8.38 2.09
CA PHE A 273 -16.79 -8.59 3.14
C PHE A 273 -16.14 -8.47 4.53
N LEU A 274 -15.04 -9.21 4.76
CA LEU A 274 -14.29 -9.12 6.01
C LEU A 274 -13.72 -7.71 6.24
N PHE A 275 -13.20 -7.07 5.18
CA PHE A 275 -12.75 -5.67 5.28
C PHE A 275 -13.90 -4.74 5.71
N SER A 276 -15.08 -4.86 5.09
CA SER A 276 -16.23 -4.00 5.38
C SER A 276 -16.71 -4.16 6.82
N GLN A 277 -16.76 -5.40 7.33
CA GLN A 277 -17.11 -5.66 8.74
C GLN A 277 -16.11 -5.01 9.70
N LEU A 278 -14.80 -5.16 9.45
CA LEU A 278 -13.76 -4.55 10.27
C LEU A 278 -13.80 -3.02 10.19
N ALA A 279 -14.00 -2.47 8.99
CA ALA A 279 -14.08 -1.04 8.76
C ALA A 279 -15.26 -0.43 9.54
N GLN A 280 -16.46 -0.98 9.39
CA GLN A 280 -17.68 -0.52 10.10
C GLN A 280 -17.49 -0.53 11.62
N GLN A 281 -17.03 -1.65 12.20
CA GLN A 281 -16.79 -1.77 13.64
C GLN A 281 -15.74 -0.77 14.15
N ASN A 282 -14.66 -0.58 13.39
CA ASN A 282 -13.63 0.38 13.75
C ASN A 282 -14.15 1.82 13.63
N THR A 283 -14.93 2.14 12.59
CA THR A 283 -15.50 3.49 12.43
C THR A 283 -16.52 3.82 13.51
N GLU A 284 -17.35 2.86 13.92
CA GLU A 284 -18.26 3.03 15.06
C GLU A 284 -17.46 3.37 16.33
N THR A 285 -16.48 2.52 16.67
CA THR A 285 -15.62 2.73 17.85
C THR A 285 -14.87 4.07 17.77
N LEU A 286 -14.28 4.39 16.62
CA LEU A 286 -13.52 5.62 16.43
C LEU A 286 -14.41 6.86 16.51
N ASN A 287 -15.63 6.82 15.96
CA ASN A 287 -16.57 7.93 16.04
C ASN A 287 -17.01 8.19 17.50
N GLU A 288 -17.23 7.14 18.28
CA GLU A 288 -17.54 7.25 19.71
C GLU A 288 -16.39 7.87 20.50
N VAL A 289 -15.16 7.41 20.31
CA VAL A 289 -14.00 7.88 21.11
C VAL A 289 -13.44 9.21 20.64
N MET A 290 -13.58 9.56 19.36
CA MET A 290 -13.02 10.81 18.83
C MET A 290 -13.94 12.00 19.10
N GLY A 291 -15.25 11.77 19.28
CA GLY A 291 -16.24 12.76 19.65
C GLY A 291 -16.57 13.78 18.55
N ALA A 292 -17.84 14.17 18.44
CA ALA A 292 -18.29 15.15 17.44
C ALA A 292 -18.15 16.63 17.87
N GLU A 293 -18.10 16.89 19.19
CA GLU A 293 -18.22 18.25 19.77
C GLU A 293 -16.96 18.73 20.51
N GLY A 294 -15.83 18.01 20.39
CA GLY A 294 -14.56 18.33 21.04
C GLY A 294 -13.52 19.00 20.12
N PRO A 295 -12.34 19.39 20.65
CA PRO A 295 -11.22 19.79 19.82
C PRO A 295 -10.84 18.66 18.84
N LYS A 296 -10.46 19.01 17.61
CA LYS A 296 -10.08 18.03 16.58
C LYS A 296 -8.90 17.19 17.06
N ARG A 297 -9.18 15.98 17.53
CA ARG A 297 -8.19 14.95 17.87
C ARG A 297 -7.57 14.40 16.60
N ARG A 298 -6.29 14.01 16.67
CA ARG A 298 -5.59 13.37 15.55
C ARG A 298 -5.32 11.91 15.85
N ILE A 299 -5.42 11.06 14.83
CA ILE A 299 -4.98 9.67 14.89
C ILE A 299 -3.54 9.61 14.40
N VAL A 300 -2.67 9.00 15.18
CA VAL A 300 -1.28 8.76 14.80
C VAL A 300 -1.04 7.26 14.71
N THR A 301 -0.31 6.80 13.71
CA THR A 301 0.03 5.38 13.58
C THR A 301 1.46 5.17 13.10
N THR A 302 2.08 4.08 13.55
CA THR A 302 3.41 3.65 13.08
C THR A 302 3.34 2.87 11.77
N CYS A 303 2.14 2.51 11.31
CA CYS A 303 1.95 1.69 10.12
C CYS A 303 1.37 2.52 8.96
N PRO A 304 2.09 2.67 7.82
CA PRO A 304 1.56 3.39 6.68
C PRO A 304 0.40 2.68 5.97
N HIS A 305 0.22 1.37 6.17
CA HIS A 305 -0.97 0.65 5.71
C HIS A 305 -2.20 1.06 6.53
N CYS A 306 -2.04 1.15 7.86
CA CYS A 306 -3.12 1.64 8.73
C CYS A 306 -3.45 3.10 8.40
N LEU A 307 -2.43 3.94 8.20
CA LEU A 307 -2.60 5.33 7.76
C LEU A 307 -3.44 5.40 6.48
N HIS A 308 -3.06 4.62 5.46
CA HIS A 308 -3.76 4.59 4.18
C HIS A 308 -5.23 4.24 4.33
N THR A 309 -5.52 3.15 5.04
CA THR A 309 -6.91 2.69 5.20
C THR A 309 -7.75 3.65 6.03
N LEU A 310 -7.23 4.12 7.18
CA LEU A 310 -7.94 5.07 8.05
C LEU A 310 -8.22 6.42 7.34
N LYS A 311 -7.27 6.90 6.53
CA LYS A 311 -7.35 8.22 5.89
C LYS A 311 -8.14 8.19 4.58
N ASN A 312 -7.88 7.19 3.74
CA ASN A 312 -8.33 7.19 2.34
C ASN A 312 -9.53 6.28 2.10
N GLU A 313 -9.79 5.30 2.97
CA GLU A 313 -10.78 4.24 2.73
C GLU A 313 -11.92 4.20 3.75
N TYR A 314 -11.66 4.50 5.02
CA TYR A 314 -12.72 4.63 6.04
C TYR A 314 -13.74 5.75 5.80
N PRO A 315 -13.45 6.80 5.02
CA PRO A 315 -14.48 7.77 4.64
C PRO A 315 -15.69 7.16 3.92
N ASP A 316 -15.50 6.06 3.18
CA ASP A 316 -16.61 5.33 2.53
C ASP A 316 -17.51 4.61 3.57
N PHE A 317 -17.05 4.49 4.82
CA PHE A 317 -17.73 3.87 5.96
C PHE A 317 -18.07 4.90 7.06
N GLY A 318 -18.06 6.19 6.73
CA GLY A 318 -18.40 7.27 7.67
C GLY A 318 -17.28 7.67 8.64
N GLY A 319 -16.06 7.14 8.50
CA GLY A 319 -14.91 7.51 9.31
C GLY A 319 -14.07 8.63 8.66
N ASN A 320 -14.19 9.86 9.17
CA ASN A 320 -13.44 11.01 8.66
C ASN A 320 -12.51 11.57 9.73
N TYR A 321 -11.23 11.21 9.65
CA TYR A 321 -10.25 11.54 10.69
C TYR A 321 -9.04 12.28 10.12
N GLU A 322 -8.43 13.12 10.94
CA GLU A 322 -7.07 13.58 10.68
C GLU A 322 -6.10 12.47 11.10
N VAL A 323 -5.51 11.79 10.11
CA VAL A 323 -4.58 10.69 10.35
C VAL A 323 -3.19 11.08 9.87
N ILE A 324 -2.19 10.99 10.75
CA ILE A 324 -0.79 11.27 10.44
C ILE A 324 0.08 10.06 10.76
N HIS A 325 1.22 9.98 10.06
CA HIS A 325 2.22 8.97 10.35
C HIS A 325 3.06 9.37 11.56
N HIS A 326 3.56 8.38 12.31
CA HIS A 326 4.40 8.61 13.49
C HIS A 326 5.63 9.48 13.18
N THR A 327 6.22 9.36 11.98
CA THR A 327 7.35 10.22 11.56
C THR A 327 6.98 11.69 11.42
N GLN A 328 5.74 11.99 11.01
CA GLN A 328 5.26 13.37 10.95
C GLN A 328 5.15 13.96 12.35
N LEU A 329 4.56 13.22 13.30
CA LEU A 329 4.50 13.66 14.68
C LEU A 329 5.89 13.87 15.27
N MET A 330 6.82 12.94 15.06
CA MET A 330 8.19 13.09 15.59
C MET A 330 8.90 14.31 14.98
N ALA A 331 8.75 14.56 13.68
CA ALA A 331 9.29 15.76 13.04
C ALA A 331 8.66 17.04 13.63
N GLU A 332 7.34 17.08 13.82
CA GLU A 332 6.63 18.20 14.47
C GLU A 332 7.15 18.46 15.90
N LEU A 333 7.31 17.41 16.70
CA LEU A 333 7.78 17.50 18.08
C LEU A 333 9.24 17.96 18.17
N SER A 334 10.10 17.45 17.28
CA SER A 334 11.50 17.88 17.20
C SER A 334 11.61 19.34 16.75
N ALA A 335 10.87 19.74 15.72
CA ALA A 335 10.85 21.12 15.24
C ALA A 335 10.34 22.11 16.31
N ALA A 336 9.38 21.68 17.14
CA ALA A 336 8.86 22.46 18.25
C ALA A 336 9.80 22.47 19.49
N GLY A 337 10.96 21.81 19.44
CA GLY A 337 11.89 21.71 20.57
C GLY A 337 11.35 20.89 21.76
N LYS A 338 10.31 20.09 21.56
CA LYS A 338 9.73 19.22 22.60
C LYS A 338 10.56 17.96 22.85
N LEU A 339 11.40 17.56 21.89
CA LEU A 339 12.31 16.43 22.02
C LEU A 339 13.74 16.92 22.27
N LYS A 340 14.31 16.53 23.41
CA LYS A 340 15.74 16.74 23.73
C LYS A 340 16.55 15.57 23.20
N LEU A 341 17.17 15.76 22.03
CA LEU A 341 17.94 14.73 21.33
C LEU A 341 19.45 14.98 21.47
N ASP A 342 20.20 13.93 21.75
CA ASP A 342 21.67 13.93 21.77
C ASP A 342 22.20 13.54 20.39
N SER A 343 22.62 14.55 19.62
CA SER A 343 23.07 14.41 18.23
C SER A 343 24.38 13.63 18.06
N LYS A 344 25.06 13.23 19.15
CA LYS A 344 26.33 12.48 19.08
C LYS A 344 26.15 10.98 18.97
N LYS A 345 24.92 10.46 19.15
CA LYS A 345 24.67 9.03 19.25
C LYS A 345 24.49 8.33 17.90
N GLN A 346 24.13 9.06 16.86
CA GLN A 346 23.72 8.48 15.58
C GLN A 346 24.55 9.04 14.43
N SER A 347 25.38 8.18 13.84
CA SER A 347 26.04 8.47 12.57
C SER A 347 25.90 7.24 11.69
N ASN A 348 25.46 7.42 10.44
CA ASN A 348 25.49 6.42 9.36
C ASN A 348 24.21 5.56 9.16
N VAL A 349 23.15 6.16 8.60
CA VAL A 349 21.86 5.50 8.34
C VAL A 349 21.54 5.47 6.84
N ALA A 350 21.15 4.33 6.29
CA ALA A 350 20.45 4.24 5.01
C ALA A 350 18.94 4.26 5.22
N PHE A 351 18.16 4.87 4.33
CA PHE A 351 16.70 4.93 4.48
C PHE A 351 15.95 4.17 3.38
N HIS A 352 14.99 3.33 3.79
CA HIS A 352 14.04 2.70 2.88
C HIS A 352 12.68 3.41 2.94
N ASP A 353 12.28 4.04 1.84
CA ASP A 353 10.95 4.60 1.65
C ASP A 353 9.87 3.50 1.52
N PRO A 354 8.94 3.37 2.49
CA PRO A 354 7.82 2.45 2.37
C PRO A 354 6.85 2.90 1.27
N CYS A 355 6.43 1.97 0.40
CA CYS A 355 5.52 2.30 -0.70
C CYS A 355 4.21 2.94 -0.22
N TYR A 356 3.59 2.42 0.85
CA TYR A 356 2.35 2.97 1.40
C TYR A 356 2.53 4.35 2.03
N LEU A 357 3.71 4.69 2.55
CA LEU A 357 3.96 6.02 3.10
C LEU A 357 4.19 7.05 1.99
N GLY A 358 5.10 6.72 1.07
CA GLY A 358 5.51 7.59 -0.02
C GLY A 358 4.53 7.57 -1.20
N ARG A 359 4.51 6.48 -1.97
CA ARG A 359 3.78 6.42 -3.24
C ARG A 359 2.27 6.52 -3.06
N HIS A 360 1.71 5.88 -2.02
CA HIS A 360 0.27 5.93 -1.77
C HIS A 360 -0.18 7.19 -1.02
N ASN A 361 0.62 7.73 -0.09
CA ASN A 361 0.18 8.83 0.79
C ASN A 361 0.97 10.13 0.64
N GLY A 362 1.98 10.18 -0.23
CA GLY A 362 2.75 11.38 -0.56
C GLY A 362 3.72 11.84 0.53
N ILE A 363 3.98 11.03 1.57
CA ILE A 363 4.82 11.42 2.69
C ILE A 363 6.24 10.90 2.45
N PHE A 364 7.16 11.82 2.13
CA PHE A 364 8.57 11.50 1.87
C PHE A 364 9.52 12.19 2.85
N ASP A 365 9.27 13.46 3.19
CA ASP A 365 10.24 14.25 3.95
C ASP A 365 10.19 13.99 5.45
N ALA A 366 9.00 13.79 6.03
CA ALA A 366 8.86 13.59 7.48
C ALA A 366 9.74 12.49 8.11
N PRO A 367 9.93 11.29 7.51
CA PRO A 367 10.89 10.31 8.02
C PRO A 367 12.34 10.82 8.01
N ARG A 368 12.72 11.61 7.00
CA ARG A 368 14.06 12.18 6.87
C ARG A 368 14.27 13.27 7.90
N ASP A 369 13.32 14.19 8.02
CA ASP A 369 13.34 15.26 9.03
C ASP A 369 13.50 14.66 10.44
N ALA A 370 12.68 13.67 10.78
CA ALA A 370 12.74 12.99 12.08
C ALA A 370 14.11 12.34 12.35
N LEU A 371 14.76 11.77 11.33
CA LEU A 371 16.11 11.20 11.44
C LEU A 371 17.18 12.29 11.55
N GLU A 372 17.11 13.35 10.76
CA GLU A 372 18.09 14.45 10.77
C GLU A 372 18.13 15.18 12.12
N TYR A 373 16.98 15.33 12.79
CA TYR A 373 16.92 15.87 14.15
C TYR A 373 17.69 15.03 15.19
N THR A 374 17.95 13.75 14.91
CA THR A 374 18.81 12.90 15.77
C THR A 374 20.30 13.11 15.52
N GLY A 375 20.68 13.95 14.55
CA GLY A 375 22.06 14.09 14.07
C GLY A 375 22.48 13.04 13.04
N ALA A 376 21.57 12.13 12.64
CA ALA A 376 21.88 11.09 11.68
C ALA A 376 22.15 11.67 10.28
N THR A 377 23.24 11.22 9.66
CA THR A 377 23.48 11.44 8.22
C THR A 377 22.79 10.35 7.42
N ILE A 378 21.82 10.74 6.59
CA ILE A 378 21.01 9.82 5.78
C ILE A 378 21.70 9.55 4.44
N THR A 379 21.73 8.28 4.04
CA THR A 379 22.11 7.84 2.71
C THR A 379 20.90 7.26 2.00
N GLU A 380 20.54 7.87 0.88
CA GLU A 380 19.44 7.40 0.04
C GLU A 380 19.82 6.11 -0.68
N LEU A 381 18.87 5.17 -0.74
CA LEU A 381 19.01 4.00 -1.61
C LEU A 381 18.87 4.43 -3.09
N PRO A 382 19.49 3.72 -4.06
CA PRO A 382 19.45 4.13 -5.47
C PRO A 382 18.03 4.34 -5.99
N ARG A 383 17.13 3.44 -5.61
CA ARG A 383 15.68 3.55 -5.83
C ARG A 383 15.03 4.07 -4.55
N ASN A 384 14.68 5.35 -4.53
CA ASN A 384 14.10 6.04 -3.36
C ASN A 384 12.86 6.87 -3.74
N ARG A 385 12.20 7.43 -2.73
CA ARG A 385 10.98 8.24 -2.84
C ARG A 385 9.94 7.55 -3.72
N ARG A 386 9.40 8.22 -4.76
CA ARG A 386 8.40 7.64 -5.67
C ARG A 386 8.90 6.39 -6.40
N GLN A 387 10.20 6.34 -6.68
CA GLN A 387 10.88 5.22 -7.36
C GLN A 387 11.30 4.10 -6.39
N SER A 388 10.94 4.17 -5.11
CA SER A 388 11.32 3.16 -4.11
C SER A 388 10.86 1.75 -4.51
N PHE A 389 11.75 0.78 -4.34
CA PHE A 389 11.45 -0.61 -4.61
C PHE A 389 10.80 -1.29 -3.40
N CYS A 390 9.82 -2.16 -3.66
CA CYS A 390 8.97 -2.76 -2.64
C CYS A 390 9.77 -3.66 -1.68
N CYS A 391 9.34 -3.75 -0.41
CA CYS A 391 9.88 -4.70 0.56
C CYS A 391 9.30 -6.13 0.40
N GLY A 392 8.24 -6.31 -0.40
CA GLY A 392 7.62 -7.60 -0.67
C GLY A 392 6.31 -7.87 0.08
N ALA A 393 6.02 -7.23 1.22
CA ALA A 393 4.90 -7.63 2.09
C ALA A 393 3.50 -7.08 1.75
N GLY A 394 3.41 -5.97 0.99
CA GLY A 394 2.12 -5.35 0.65
C GLY A 394 1.23 -6.29 -0.17
N GLY A 395 -0.05 -5.95 -0.36
CA GLY A 395 -0.91 -6.80 -1.22
C GLY A 395 -1.22 -8.16 -0.62
N ALA A 396 -1.23 -8.25 0.72
CA ALA A 396 -1.38 -9.47 1.53
C ALA A 396 -0.26 -10.51 1.39
N GLN A 397 0.88 -10.17 0.76
CA GLN A 397 2.01 -11.09 0.60
C GLN A 397 2.62 -11.55 1.94
N MET A 398 2.52 -10.74 3.00
CA MET A 398 2.97 -11.10 4.35
C MET A 398 2.42 -12.44 4.87
N TRP A 399 1.32 -12.93 4.31
CA TRP A 399 0.56 -14.07 4.80
C TRP A 399 0.74 -15.34 3.98
N LYS A 400 1.62 -15.33 2.98
CA LYS A 400 1.88 -16.50 2.14
C LYS A 400 3.34 -16.53 1.71
N GLU A 401 3.74 -17.66 1.17
CA GLU A 401 5.00 -17.75 0.44
C GLU A 401 4.91 -16.98 -0.88
N GLU A 402 6.04 -16.42 -1.27
CA GLU A 402 6.19 -15.67 -2.51
C GLU A 402 6.19 -16.61 -3.73
N GLU A 403 5.59 -16.17 -4.85
CA GLU A 403 5.52 -16.94 -6.09
C GLU A 403 6.91 -17.28 -6.65
N HIS A 404 6.96 -18.30 -7.50
CA HIS A 404 8.21 -18.74 -8.11
C HIS A 404 8.86 -17.62 -8.93
N GLY A 405 10.16 -17.45 -8.74
CA GLY A 405 10.97 -16.46 -9.44
C GLY A 405 12.46 -16.73 -9.24
N THR A 406 13.30 -15.80 -9.69
CA THR A 406 14.76 -15.92 -9.58
C THR A 406 15.28 -15.53 -8.19
N GLU A 407 14.54 -14.68 -7.46
CA GLU A 407 14.85 -14.30 -6.08
C GLU A 407 13.59 -13.76 -5.36
N HIS A 408 13.72 -13.51 -4.05
CA HIS A 408 12.69 -12.85 -3.24
C HIS A 408 12.77 -11.33 -3.38
N VAL A 409 11.62 -10.64 -3.34
CA VAL A 409 11.56 -9.17 -3.44
C VAL A 409 12.31 -8.48 -2.29
N ASN A 410 12.20 -8.99 -1.07
CA ASN A 410 12.90 -8.42 0.09
C ASN A 410 14.42 -8.56 -0.03
N THR A 411 14.92 -9.70 -0.54
CA THR A 411 16.35 -9.95 -0.78
C THR A 411 16.93 -8.96 -1.78
N ASN A 412 16.26 -8.76 -2.92
CA ASN A 412 16.67 -7.77 -3.92
C ASN A 412 16.77 -6.36 -3.29
N ARG A 413 15.76 -5.97 -2.51
CA ARG A 413 15.75 -4.66 -1.85
C ARG A 413 16.83 -4.53 -0.79
N PHE A 414 17.05 -5.56 0.01
CA PHE A 414 18.04 -5.54 1.08
C PHE A 414 19.46 -5.51 0.53
N ALA A 415 19.73 -6.17 -0.60
CA ALA A 415 21.03 -6.08 -1.27
C ALA A 415 21.39 -4.64 -1.65
N GLU A 416 20.43 -3.84 -2.13
CA GLU A 416 20.65 -2.40 -2.37
C GLU A 416 20.97 -1.63 -1.10
N ALA A 417 20.29 -1.98 0.01
CA ALA A 417 20.57 -1.36 1.31
C ALA A 417 21.97 -1.69 1.80
N GLN A 418 22.37 -2.96 1.73
CA GLN A 418 23.68 -3.42 2.15
C GLN A 418 24.81 -2.80 1.31
N ALA A 419 24.58 -2.61 0.00
CA ALA A 419 25.55 -1.98 -0.90
C ALA A 419 25.89 -0.51 -0.53
N THR A 420 25.08 0.15 0.30
CA THR A 420 25.41 1.50 0.81
C THR A 420 26.55 1.53 1.83
N GLY A 421 26.89 0.38 2.42
CA GLY A 421 27.90 0.28 3.48
C GLY A 421 27.51 0.98 4.78
N LYS A 422 26.21 1.18 5.03
CA LYS A 422 25.69 1.78 6.26
C LYS A 422 25.43 0.72 7.32
N ASP A 423 25.58 1.10 8.59
CA ASP A 423 25.43 0.19 9.71
C ASP A 423 23.95 -0.06 10.06
N THR A 424 23.08 0.92 9.75
CA THR A 424 21.65 0.84 10.03
C THR A 424 20.81 1.13 8.78
N LEU A 425 19.84 0.28 8.53
CA LEU A 425 18.74 0.51 7.58
C LEU A 425 17.51 1.01 8.37
N ALA A 426 17.22 2.30 8.24
CA ALA A 426 16.01 2.89 8.77
C ALA A 426 14.81 2.57 7.88
N VAL A 427 13.72 2.15 8.51
CA VAL A 427 12.41 1.91 7.90
C VAL A 427 11.34 2.68 8.64
N ALA A 428 10.17 2.85 8.03
CA ALA A 428 9.06 3.59 8.61
C ALA A 428 7.73 2.83 8.41
N CYS A 429 7.79 1.49 8.52
CA CYS A 429 6.67 0.58 8.29
C CYS A 429 6.93 -0.77 8.96
N PRO A 430 6.02 -1.31 9.77
CA PRO A 430 6.19 -2.59 10.44
C PRO A 430 6.37 -3.77 9.47
N PHE A 431 5.68 -3.77 8.34
CA PHE A 431 5.89 -4.80 7.32
C PHE A 431 7.27 -4.71 6.67
N CYS A 432 7.73 -3.50 6.32
CA CYS A 432 9.09 -3.33 5.81
C CYS A 432 10.14 -3.76 6.85
N LEU A 433 9.90 -3.44 8.13
CA LEU A 433 10.77 -3.84 9.24
C LEU A 433 10.91 -5.36 9.29
N ILE A 434 9.81 -6.09 9.27
CA ILE A 434 9.82 -7.56 9.33
C ILE A 434 10.51 -8.13 8.09
N MET A 435 10.08 -7.74 6.88
CA MET A 435 10.62 -8.29 5.62
C MET A 435 12.10 -8.02 5.42
N LEU A 436 12.58 -6.83 5.76
CA LEU A 436 13.98 -6.47 5.57
C LEU A 436 14.86 -7.01 6.71
N SER A 437 14.32 -7.22 7.91
CA SER A 437 15.04 -7.94 8.98
C SER A 437 15.22 -9.42 8.64
N ASP A 438 14.21 -10.03 8.03
CA ASP A 438 14.28 -11.39 7.51
C ASP A 438 15.34 -11.52 6.39
N ALA A 439 15.34 -10.60 5.42
CA ALA A 439 16.36 -10.54 4.38
C ALA A 439 17.77 -10.32 4.96
N ALA A 440 17.92 -9.48 5.99
CA ALA A 440 19.19 -9.27 6.69
C ALA A 440 19.71 -10.56 7.36
N THR A 441 18.80 -11.31 7.99
CA THR A 441 19.11 -12.59 8.64
C THR A 441 19.55 -13.62 7.61
N THR A 442 18.83 -13.71 6.49
CA THR A 442 19.15 -14.61 5.37
C THR A 442 20.51 -14.27 4.74
N ALA A 443 20.81 -12.99 4.58
CA ALA A 443 22.10 -12.50 4.09
C ALA A 443 23.25 -12.62 5.11
N LYS A 444 22.95 -13.01 6.36
CA LYS A 444 23.91 -12.99 7.50
C LYS A 444 24.60 -11.63 7.64
N SER A 445 23.87 -10.56 7.39
CA SER A 445 24.38 -9.19 7.46
C SER A 445 24.41 -8.69 8.91
N GLU A 446 25.44 -7.92 9.24
CA GLU A 446 25.52 -7.20 10.52
C GLU A 446 24.73 -5.87 10.48
N MET A 447 24.23 -5.47 9.30
CA MET A 447 23.43 -4.25 9.15
C MET A 447 22.13 -4.35 9.97
N ARG A 448 21.96 -3.44 10.90
CA ARG A 448 20.77 -3.36 11.76
C ARG A 448 19.58 -2.79 10.99
N VAL A 449 18.44 -3.48 10.99
CA VAL A 449 17.18 -2.90 10.49
C VAL A 449 16.38 -2.32 11.65
N SER A 450 16.07 -1.03 11.61
CA SER A 450 15.44 -0.31 12.71
C SER A 450 14.35 0.63 12.22
N ASP A 451 13.25 0.73 12.95
CA ASP A 451 12.25 1.75 12.65
C ASP A 451 12.76 3.15 13.06
N VAL A 452 12.32 4.20 12.37
CA VAL A 452 12.66 5.60 12.72
C VAL A 452 12.32 5.91 14.18
N ALA A 453 11.21 5.40 14.72
CA ALA A 453 10.86 5.62 16.12
C ALA A 453 11.91 5.07 17.10
N GLU A 454 12.52 3.93 16.79
CA GLU A 454 13.59 3.34 17.61
C GLU A 454 14.85 4.21 17.60
N ILE A 455 15.22 4.73 16.43
CA ILE A 455 16.40 5.61 16.28
C ILE A 455 16.21 6.93 17.03
N VAL A 456 15.00 7.52 16.95
CA VAL A 456 14.65 8.74 17.70
C VAL A 456 14.65 8.46 19.21
N ALA A 457 14.07 7.35 19.66
CA ALA A 457 14.04 6.98 21.08
C ALA A 457 15.45 6.76 21.67
N GLU A 458 16.35 6.09 20.95
CA GLU A 458 17.75 5.91 21.36
C GLU A 458 18.52 7.23 21.50
N SER A 459 18.08 8.24 20.75
CA SER A 459 18.69 9.57 20.72
C SER A 459 18.17 10.49 21.82
N LEU A 460 17.16 10.09 22.60
CA LEU A 460 16.69 10.86 23.75
C LEU A 460 17.84 11.05 24.78
N SER A 461 17.97 12.27 25.32
CA SER A 461 18.89 12.57 26.42
C SER A 461 18.40 11.96 27.74
N ALA A 462 19.30 11.64 28.67
CA ALA A 462 18.96 11.08 29.99
C ALA A 462 17.99 11.96 30.81
N ASP A 463 18.00 13.27 30.61
CA ASP A 463 17.06 14.21 31.26
C ASP A 463 15.65 14.23 30.63
N GLY A 464 15.41 13.42 29.61
CA GLY A 464 14.14 13.33 28.86
C GLY A 464 13.37 12.02 29.09
N THR A 465 13.81 11.17 30.03
CA THR A 465 13.21 9.85 30.29
C THR A 465 12.44 9.74 31.61
N ASP A 466 12.29 10.83 32.36
CA ASP A 466 11.63 10.88 33.68
C ASP A 466 10.11 11.10 33.61
#